data_AF-A0A381NZI9-F1
#
_entry.id   AF-A0A381NZI9-F1
#
_cell.length_a   1.000
_cell.length_b   1.000
_cell.length_c   1.000
_cell.angle_alpha   90.00
_cell.angle_beta   90.00
_cell.angle_gamma   90.00
#
_symmetry.space_group_name_H-M   'P 1'
#
loop_
_entity.id
_entity.type
_entity.pdbx_description
1 polymer ?
#
loop_
_entity_poly.entity_id
_entity_poly.type
_entity_poly.pdbx_seq_one_letter_code
_entity_poly.pdbx_strand_id
1 'polypeptide(L)'
;MFLAAFNLPVFAFPEYTSRQKALKLAGVLDEGFFRSIKIASVFVKNRGEDDYYLQAILDDGSSRKWLINRIREWTHADELILSKNRALVFPSQGSTDFGVLDKNEFYRTVLNATAFVKTFGKHDVLEGKSLILGVRRFRILQAGDKKFLTTNRFGERYRYVLELENGSREYFTYTDAFGFLQRTALLQEDPENVSVLRKTFKVRELKKIPLQKEDELRGIWRFGIEVVFDGPLLTSPDWFPYQVVEFKMRDPETGRYKAQFFLQIIFPNSEKIREVSGFKNHEYLRYVEIDTDVEHQKRVILRAMINPDALDLPPFIEITDRNSVIVNFYSTTDQSLTQSPDLLASHSAGELPRSVFTPDQVETEFETHYLEAVGMIRAAQEQLNTHLRIETYFKALEALKQAALSAEFDIQIAQALKQRDILLRTMPKLIIRNVQMTILAMQLDGEDAKPDPEMTEILLKQLIHAERYATTQDQQQKIVSLQSILR
;
A
#
# COMPACT_ATOMS: atom_id res chain seq x y z
N MET A 1 -24.46 17.97 -24.96
CA MET A 1 -24.69 17.02 -26.09
C MET A 1 -24.06 15.70 -25.69
N PHE A 2 -24.79 14.59 -25.83
CA PHE A 2 -24.41 13.21 -25.49
C PHE A 2 -23.22 12.99 -24.54
N LEU A 3 -23.52 12.76 -23.25
CA LEU A 3 -22.70 11.85 -22.45
C LEU A 3 -22.81 10.46 -23.09
N ALA A 4 -21.75 10.04 -23.78
CA ALA A 4 -21.56 8.65 -24.15
C ALA A 4 -21.23 7.86 -22.88
N ALA A 5 -22.26 7.57 -22.08
CA ALA A 5 -22.15 6.61 -20.99
C ALA A 5 -21.78 5.26 -21.59
N PHE A 6 -20.52 4.87 -21.45
CA PHE A 6 -20.07 3.51 -21.70
C PHE A 6 -20.68 2.60 -20.63
N ASN A 7 -21.96 2.28 -20.83
CA ASN A 7 -22.62 1.16 -20.22
C ASN A 7 -21.94 -0.12 -20.72
N LEU A 8 -20.83 -0.46 -20.06
CA LEU A 8 -20.45 -1.87 -19.92
C LEU A 8 -21.72 -2.63 -19.53
N PRO A 9 -22.07 -3.74 -20.21
CA PRO A 9 -23.23 -4.52 -19.82
C PRO A 9 -23.03 -4.94 -18.36
N VAL A 10 -23.95 -4.49 -17.49
CA VAL A 10 -23.99 -4.93 -16.09
C VAL A 10 -24.45 -6.38 -16.11
N PHE A 11 -23.49 -7.29 -16.34
CA PHE A 11 -23.69 -8.71 -16.24
C PHE A 11 -24.16 -9.02 -14.81
N ALA A 12 -25.45 -9.27 -14.67
CA ALA A 12 -26.04 -9.71 -13.42
C ALA A 12 -25.35 -11.01 -13.00
N PHE A 13 -24.87 -11.06 -11.77
CA PHE A 13 -24.18 -12.25 -11.25
C PHE A 13 -25.14 -13.45 -11.27
N PRO A 14 -24.72 -14.64 -11.74
CA PRO A 14 -25.63 -15.77 -11.95
C PRO A 14 -26.43 -16.18 -10.71
N GLU A 15 -27.71 -16.52 -10.90
CA GLU A 15 -28.56 -17.08 -9.85
C GLU A 15 -28.18 -18.52 -9.47
N TYR A 16 -27.75 -19.29 -10.46
CA TYR A 16 -27.46 -20.73 -10.37
C TYR A 16 -25.98 -21.00 -10.66
N THR A 17 -25.51 -22.20 -10.33
CA THR A 17 -24.14 -22.66 -10.59
C THR A 17 -24.13 -24.14 -10.96
N SER A 18 -22.99 -24.67 -11.41
CA SER A 18 -22.86 -26.10 -11.74
C SER A 18 -22.88 -26.99 -10.49
N ARG A 19 -23.33 -28.24 -10.65
CA ARG A 19 -23.47 -29.25 -9.58
C ARG A 19 -22.25 -29.35 -8.67
N GLN A 20 -21.05 -29.38 -9.25
CA GLN A 20 -19.79 -29.51 -8.50
C GLN A 20 -19.49 -28.28 -7.63
N LYS A 21 -19.73 -27.07 -8.17
CA LYS A 21 -19.57 -25.82 -7.42
C LYS A 21 -20.61 -25.73 -6.30
N ALA A 22 -21.86 -26.11 -6.55
CA ALA A 22 -22.91 -26.16 -5.53
C ALA A 22 -22.57 -27.14 -4.39
N LEU A 23 -22.13 -28.36 -4.71
CA LEU A 23 -21.72 -29.36 -3.70
C LEU A 23 -20.55 -28.86 -2.85
N LYS A 24 -19.52 -28.28 -3.48
CA LYS A 24 -18.39 -27.68 -2.75
C LYS A 24 -18.83 -26.51 -1.88
N LEU A 25 -19.77 -25.69 -2.34
CA LEU A 25 -20.26 -24.53 -1.59
C LEU A 25 -21.11 -24.94 -0.38
N ALA A 26 -21.96 -25.96 -0.52
CA ALA A 26 -22.74 -26.52 0.58
C ALA A 26 -21.84 -26.93 1.76
N GLY A 27 -20.83 -27.77 1.52
CA GLY A 27 -19.86 -28.21 2.54
C GLY A 27 -18.89 -27.13 3.04
N VAL A 28 -18.91 -25.92 2.46
CA VAL A 28 -18.16 -24.75 2.95
C VAL A 28 -19.03 -23.87 3.85
N LEU A 29 -20.32 -23.77 3.55
CA LEU A 29 -21.30 -23.01 4.34
C LEU A 29 -21.80 -23.78 5.58
N ASP A 30 -21.57 -25.10 5.62
CA ASP A 30 -22.04 -25.95 6.71
C ASP A 30 -21.40 -25.59 8.06
N GLU A 31 -22.19 -25.77 9.13
CA GLU A 31 -21.93 -25.30 10.49
C GLU A 31 -21.64 -23.78 10.65
N GLY A 32 -21.76 -22.98 9.58
CA GLY A 32 -21.56 -21.54 9.62
C GLY A 32 -22.73 -20.78 10.28
N PHE A 33 -22.76 -19.46 10.11
CA PHE A 33 -23.82 -18.59 10.61
C PHE A 33 -24.38 -17.70 9.50
N PHE A 34 -25.71 -17.61 9.43
CA PHE A 34 -26.43 -16.65 8.58
C PHE A 34 -27.23 -15.70 9.47
N ARG A 35 -26.91 -14.41 9.44
CA ARG A 35 -27.53 -13.35 10.26
C ARG A 35 -27.59 -13.71 11.75
N SER A 36 -26.47 -14.21 12.27
CA SER A 36 -26.29 -14.71 13.65
C SER A 36 -27.06 -16.00 14.02
N ILE A 37 -27.82 -16.60 13.10
CA ILE A 37 -28.45 -17.92 13.29
C ILE A 37 -27.49 -18.98 12.74
N LYS A 38 -27.21 -20.04 13.50
CA LYS A 38 -26.37 -21.15 13.03
C LYS A 38 -27.06 -21.89 11.87
N ILE A 39 -26.24 -22.35 10.92
CA ILE A 39 -26.63 -23.19 9.80
C ILE A 39 -26.54 -24.65 10.27
N ALA A 40 -27.69 -25.34 10.27
CA ALA A 40 -27.84 -26.72 10.74
C ALA A 40 -27.45 -27.75 9.68
N SER A 41 -27.67 -27.42 8.41
CA SER A 41 -27.26 -28.22 7.23
C SER A 41 -27.51 -27.46 5.93
N VAL A 42 -26.73 -27.77 4.88
CA VAL A 42 -26.91 -27.19 3.54
C VAL A 42 -26.99 -28.27 2.48
N PHE A 43 -28.10 -28.28 1.72
CA PHE A 43 -28.36 -29.25 0.66
C PHE A 43 -28.26 -28.60 -0.73
N VAL A 44 -27.81 -29.37 -1.72
CA VAL A 44 -27.86 -28.97 -3.12
C VAL A 44 -29.19 -29.36 -3.74
N LYS A 45 -29.80 -28.47 -4.53
CA LYS A 45 -30.98 -28.73 -5.36
C LYS A 45 -30.76 -28.18 -6.77
N ASN A 46 -31.51 -28.69 -7.75
CA ASN A 46 -31.44 -28.29 -9.15
C ASN A 46 -32.76 -27.69 -9.67
N ARG A 47 -32.69 -27.00 -10.81
CA ARG A 47 -33.82 -26.43 -11.56
C ARG A 47 -33.68 -26.80 -13.05
N GLY A 48 -33.84 -28.09 -13.36
CA GLY A 48 -33.42 -28.65 -14.64
C GLY A 48 -32.07 -29.34 -14.51
N GLU A 49 -31.36 -29.53 -15.63
CA GLU A 49 -30.18 -30.40 -15.66
C GLU A 49 -28.89 -29.70 -15.18
N ASP A 50 -28.69 -28.43 -15.58
CA ASP A 50 -27.44 -27.68 -15.33
C ASP A 50 -27.52 -26.60 -14.23
N ASP A 51 -28.71 -26.11 -13.88
CA ASP A 51 -28.92 -25.03 -12.91
C ASP A 51 -29.02 -25.56 -11.46
N TYR A 52 -27.97 -25.40 -10.65
CA TYR A 52 -27.97 -25.80 -9.23
C TYR A 52 -27.98 -24.59 -8.28
N TYR A 53 -28.68 -24.76 -7.16
CA TYR A 53 -28.82 -23.79 -6.07
C TYR A 53 -28.78 -24.52 -4.71
N LEU A 54 -28.76 -23.78 -3.61
CA LEU A 54 -28.69 -24.35 -2.26
C LEU A 54 -30.01 -24.24 -1.49
N GLN A 55 -30.26 -25.18 -0.61
CA GLN A 55 -31.32 -25.15 0.40
C GLN A 55 -30.66 -25.27 1.77
N ALA A 56 -30.62 -24.18 2.54
CA ALA A 56 -30.16 -24.21 3.91
C ALA A 56 -31.31 -24.58 4.87
N ILE A 57 -30.98 -25.29 5.94
CA ILE A 57 -31.77 -25.37 7.17
C ILE A 57 -30.97 -24.64 8.24
N LEU A 58 -31.64 -23.78 9.01
CA LEU A 58 -31.04 -23.04 10.13
C LEU A 58 -31.52 -23.63 11.46
N ASP A 59 -30.79 -23.35 12.54
CA ASP A 59 -31.14 -23.80 13.90
C ASP A 59 -32.48 -23.22 14.40
N ASP A 60 -33.02 -22.17 13.76
CA ASP A 60 -34.38 -21.65 13.99
C ASP A 60 -35.50 -22.55 13.38
N GLY A 61 -35.13 -23.67 12.76
CA GLY A 61 -36.03 -24.59 12.07
C GLY A 61 -36.48 -24.11 10.68
N SER A 62 -36.11 -22.90 10.25
CA SER A 62 -36.49 -22.38 8.94
C SER A 62 -35.63 -22.99 7.82
N SER A 63 -36.29 -23.40 6.73
CA SER A 63 -35.62 -23.87 5.53
C SER A 63 -35.76 -22.86 4.40
N ARG A 64 -34.64 -22.46 3.78
CA ARG A 64 -34.60 -21.32 2.84
C ARG A 64 -33.88 -21.70 1.54
N LYS A 65 -34.46 -21.32 0.40
CA LYS A 65 -33.79 -21.39 -0.92
C LYS A 65 -32.75 -20.28 -1.00
N TRP A 66 -31.50 -20.64 -1.26
CA TRP A 66 -30.36 -19.74 -1.42
C TRP A 66 -29.85 -19.79 -2.87
N LEU A 67 -29.89 -18.64 -3.54
CA LEU A 67 -29.33 -18.43 -4.88
C LEU A 67 -27.88 -17.91 -4.77
N ILE A 68 -27.09 -18.16 -5.81
CA ILE A 68 -25.64 -17.94 -5.81
C ILE A 68 -25.30 -16.44 -5.80
N ASN A 69 -26.11 -15.60 -6.45
CA ASN A 69 -26.06 -14.14 -6.31
C ASN A 69 -26.38 -13.65 -4.89
N ARG A 70 -27.42 -14.19 -4.23
CA ARG A 70 -27.77 -13.82 -2.85
C ARG A 70 -26.70 -14.25 -1.84
N ILE A 71 -26.10 -15.43 -2.01
CA ILE A 71 -24.95 -15.86 -1.20
C ILE A 71 -23.79 -14.88 -1.31
N ARG A 72 -23.48 -14.38 -2.53
CA ARG A 72 -22.46 -13.36 -2.74
C ARG A 72 -22.83 -12.02 -2.09
N GLU A 73 -24.07 -11.56 -2.20
CA GLU A 73 -24.54 -10.35 -1.50
C GLU A 73 -24.39 -10.46 0.03
N TRP A 74 -24.84 -11.57 0.63
CA TRP A 74 -24.74 -11.82 2.07
C TRP A 74 -23.29 -11.92 2.56
N THR A 75 -22.41 -12.50 1.73
CA THR A 75 -20.96 -12.54 1.98
C THR A 75 -20.36 -11.13 2.02
N HIS A 76 -20.72 -10.27 1.07
CA HIS A 76 -20.24 -8.88 1.01
C HIS A 76 -20.79 -8.02 2.16
N ALA A 77 -21.97 -8.36 2.67
CA ALA A 77 -22.68 -7.65 3.75
C ALA A 77 -22.28 -8.09 5.18
N ASP A 78 -21.40 -9.09 5.34
CA ASP A 78 -21.15 -9.81 6.62
C ASP A 78 -22.39 -10.50 7.22
N GLU A 79 -23.40 -10.79 6.40
CA GLU A 79 -24.58 -11.56 6.82
C GLU A 79 -24.34 -13.07 6.80
N LEU A 80 -23.26 -13.53 6.17
CA LEU A 80 -22.89 -14.95 6.04
C LEU A 80 -21.44 -15.17 6.50
N ILE A 81 -21.27 -15.93 7.58
CA ILE A 81 -20.00 -16.20 8.25
C ILE A 81 -19.74 -17.71 8.20
N LEU A 82 -18.53 -18.12 7.85
CA LEU A 82 -18.17 -19.54 7.76
C LEU A 82 -17.85 -20.12 9.15
N SER A 83 -17.93 -21.46 9.26
CA SER A 83 -17.37 -22.20 10.39
C SER A 83 -15.83 -22.08 10.41
N LYS A 84 -15.23 -21.94 11.60
CA LYS A 84 -13.81 -21.57 11.84
C LYS A 84 -13.46 -20.18 11.29
N ASN A 85 -12.23 -19.69 11.51
CA ASN A 85 -11.85 -18.33 11.06
C ASN A 85 -11.55 -18.25 9.55
N ARG A 86 -12.60 -18.42 8.74
CA ARG A 86 -12.55 -18.46 7.28
C ARG A 86 -13.50 -17.42 6.67
N ALA A 87 -13.27 -17.03 5.43
CA ALA A 87 -14.17 -16.17 4.67
C ALA A 87 -14.45 -16.75 3.27
N LEU A 88 -15.69 -16.67 2.82
CA LEU A 88 -16.06 -16.95 1.43
C LEU A 88 -15.66 -15.73 0.58
N VAL A 89 -15.13 -15.96 -0.63
CA VAL A 89 -14.75 -14.89 -1.57
C VAL A 89 -15.18 -15.24 -2.99
N PHE A 90 -15.45 -14.23 -3.82
CA PHE A 90 -15.90 -14.39 -5.20
C PHE A 90 -14.98 -13.61 -6.16
N PRO A 91 -13.83 -14.21 -6.59
CA PRO A 91 -12.77 -13.49 -7.30
C PRO A 91 -13.12 -12.93 -8.69
N SER A 92 -14.27 -13.31 -9.26
CA SER A 92 -14.69 -12.94 -10.61
C SER A 92 -16.11 -12.40 -10.63
N GLN A 93 -16.34 -11.23 -11.24
CA GLN A 93 -17.66 -10.61 -11.31
C GLN A 93 -18.67 -11.34 -12.22
N GLY A 94 -18.18 -12.15 -13.18
CA GLY A 94 -19.02 -12.85 -14.16
C GLY A 94 -19.04 -14.37 -14.01
N SER A 95 -18.37 -14.94 -13.00
CA SER A 95 -18.33 -16.39 -12.77
C SER A 95 -18.78 -16.74 -11.36
N THR A 96 -19.40 -17.91 -11.23
CA THR A 96 -19.76 -18.54 -9.96
C THR A 96 -18.58 -19.21 -9.23
N ASP A 97 -17.36 -18.96 -9.68
CA ASP A 97 -16.16 -19.41 -8.98
C ASP A 97 -15.98 -18.66 -7.66
N PHE A 98 -15.75 -19.43 -6.60
CA PHE A 98 -15.54 -18.93 -5.26
C PHE A 98 -14.27 -19.53 -4.66
N GLY A 99 -13.60 -18.72 -3.84
CA GLY A 99 -12.51 -19.14 -2.98
C GLY A 99 -12.99 -19.26 -1.53
N VAL A 100 -12.19 -19.95 -0.72
CA VAL A 100 -12.28 -19.88 0.74
C VAL A 100 -10.94 -19.36 1.22
N LEU A 101 -10.94 -18.18 1.83
CA LEU A 101 -9.81 -17.64 2.54
C LEU A 101 -9.75 -18.29 3.92
N ASP A 102 -8.72 -19.08 4.19
CA ASP A 102 -8.31 -19.30 5.59
C ASP A 102 -7.61 -18.03 6.07
N LYS A 103 -8.20 -17.36 7.07
CA LYS A 103 -7.63 -16.10 7.54
C LYS A 103 -6.39 -16.33 8.38
N ASN A 104 -6.29 -17.43 9.10
CA ASN A 104 -5.18 -17.71 10.01
C ASN A 104 -3.92 -18.12 9.23
N GLU A 105 -4.09 -18.83 8.10
CA GLU A 105 -3.05 -18.96 7.08
C GLU A 105 -2.60 -17.58 6.55
N PHE A 106 -3.54 -16.73 6.11
CA PHE A 106 -3.23 -15.39 5.64
C PHE A 106 -2.49 -14.52 6.68
N TYR A 107 -2.91 -14.57 7.94
CA TYR A 107 -2.28 -13.82 9.03
C TYR A 107 -0.84 -14.30 9.28
N ARG A 108 -0.59 -15.61 9.27
CA ARG A 108 0.78 -16.15 9.38
C ARG A 108 1.67 -15.71 8.23
N THR A 109 1.15 -15.68 7.00
CA THR A 109 1.90 -15.17 5.83
C THR A 109 2.19 -13.67 5.94
N VAL A 110 1.18 -12.83 6.22
CA VAL A 110 1.32 -11.36 6.21
C VAL A 110 2.09 -10.81 7.41
N LEU A 111 2.11 -11.52 8.55
CA LEU A 111 2.89 -11.14 9.75
C LEU A 111 4.35 -11.59 9.69
N ASN A 112 4.71 -12.47 8.75
CA ASN A 112 6.08 -12.89 8.46
C ASN A 112 6.66 -12.24 7.19
N ALA A 113 5.88 -11.49 6.41
CA ALA A 113 6.34 -10.87 5.19
C ALA A 113 7.31 -9.69 5.43
N THR A 114 8.49 -9.70 4.79
CA THR A 114 9.43 -8.58 4.71
C THR A 114 9.16 -7.65 3.53
N ALA A 115 8.53 -8.19 2.47
CA ALA A 115 8.26 -7.50 1.22
C ALA A 115 6.91 -7.89 0.60
N PHE A 116 6.35 -6.98 -0.21
CA PHE A 116 5.06 -7.11 -0.88
C PHE A 116 5.16 -6.81 -2.37
N VAL A 117 4.58 -7.69 -3.20
CA VAL A 117 4.59 -7.58 -4.67
C VAL A 117 3.34 -6.85 -5.14
N LYS A 118 3.46 -5.53 -5.34
CA LYS A 118 2.37 -4.68 -5.84
C LYS A 118 2.25 -4.79 -7.36
N THR A 119 1.32 -5.63 -7.84
CA THR A 119 0.92 -5.69 -9.25
C THR A 119 -0.03 -4.54 -9.62
N PHE A 120 0.21 -3.84 -10.72
CA PHE A 120 -0.71 -2.81 -11.20
C PHE A 120 -1.89 -3.41 -11.99
N GLY A 121 -3.08 -2.83 -11.78
CA GLY A 121 -4.34 -3.32 -12.34
C GLY A 121 -4.61 -2.82 -13.75
N LYS A 122 -5.74 -3.29 -14.31
CA LYS A 122 -6.20 -2.84 -15.63
C LYS A 122 -6.47 -1.34 -15.65
N HIS A 123 -6.07 -0.69 -16.75
CA HIS A 123 -6.17 0.75 -17.00
C HIS A 123 -5.18 1.65 -16.21
N ASP A 124 -4.18 1.08 -15.54
CA ASP A 124 -3.00 1.83 -15.07
C ASP A 124 -1.95 1.87 -16.19
N VAL A 125 -1.17 2.94 -16.32
CA VAL A 125 -0.06 3.05 -17.30
C VAL A 125 1.07 2.06 -16.98
N LEU A 126 1.10 1.55 -15.74
CA LEU A 126 1.97 0.46 -15.32
C LEU A 126 1.31 -0.94 -15.39
N GLU A 127 0.16 -1.10 -16.08
CA GLU A 127 -0.55 -2.40 -16.22
C GLU A 127 0.40 -3.54 -16.60
N GLY A 128 0.27 -4.68 -15.91
CA GLY A 128 1.13 -5.85 -16.08
C GLY A 128 2.47 -5.81 -15.35
N LYS A 129 2.92 -4.65 -14.85
CA LYS A 129 4.17 -4.51 -14.08
C LYS A 129 3.93 -4.71 -12.57
N SER A 130 4.99 -5.07 -11.84
CA SER A 130 4.92 -5.40 -10.39
C SER A 130 6.12 -4.90 -9.58
N LEU A 131 5.90 -3.96 -8.66
CA LEU A 131 6.95 -3.45 -7.77
C LEU A 131 7.06 -4.30 -6.49
N ILE A 132 8.28 -4.58 -6.04
CA ILE A 132 8.53 -5.21 -4.74
C ILE A 132 8.82 -4.11 -3.70
N LEU A 133 7.93 -3.97 -2.71
CA LEU A 133 7.94 -2.88 -1.74
C LEU A 133 8.18 -3.42 -0.32
N GLY A 134 9.00 -2.73 0.49
CA GLY A 134 9.29 -3.16 1.87
C GLY A 134 8.05 -3.06 2.78
N VAL A 135 7.75 -4.12 3.54
CA VAL A 135 6.64 -4.15 4.50
C VAL A 135 7.06 -3.49 5.82
N ARG A 136 6.29 -2.51 6.29
CA ARG A 136 6.51 -1.84 7.58
C ARG A 136 5.65 -2.45 8.68
N ARG A 137 4.36 -2.70 8.41
CA ARG A 137 3.44 -3.46 9.29
C ARG A 137 2.10 -3.76 8.64
N PHE A 138 1.51 -4.89 9.01
CA PHE A 138 0.11 -5.23 8.74
C PHE A 138 -0.81 -4.81 9.90
N ARG A 139 -2.04 -4.38 9.58
CA ARG A 139 -3.11 -4.04 10.53
C ARG A 139 -4.49 -4.48 10.00
N ILE A 140 -5.35 -4.92 10.92
CA ILE A 140 -6.81 -5.01 10.71
C ILE A 140 -7.41 -3.61 10.92
N LEU A 141 -8.32 -3.19 10.06
CA LEU A 141 -8.97 -1.87 10.14
C LEU A 141 -9.88 -1.78 11.36
N GLN A 142 -9.81 -0.66 12.09
CA GLN A 142 -10.65 -0.39 13.27
C GLN A 142 -11.44 0.92 13.08
N ALA A 143 -12.45 1.14 13.93
CA ALA A 143 -13.16 2.41 14.00
C ALA A 143 -12.16 3.56 14.20
N GLY A 144 -12.13 4.48 13.23
CA GLY A 144 -11.14 5.56 13.11
C GLY A 144 -10.33 5.51 11.81
N ASP A 145 -10.03 4.32 11.24
CA ASP A 145 -9.32 4.25 9.97
C ASP A 145 -10.20 4.76 8.80
N LYS A 146 -9.66 5.64 7.93
CA LYS A 146 -10.37 6.29 6.79
C LYS A 146 -11.14 5.34 5.84
N LYS A 147 -10.81 4.04 5.82
CA LYS A 147 -11.44 3.02 4.97
C LYS A 147 -12.32 2.02 5.75
N PHE A 148 -12.45 2.15 7.07
CA PHE A 148 -13.28 1.27 7.90
C PHE A 148 -14.74 1.26 7.42
N LEU A 149 -15.32 0.06 7.25
CA LEU A 149 -16.66 -0.21 6.68
C LEU A 149 -16.91 0.31 5.24
N THR A 150 -15.98 1.05 4.62
CA THR A 150 -16.10 1.46 3.22
C THR A 150 -15.90 0.27 2.28
N THR A 151 -16.48 0.35 1.08
CA THR A 151 -16.43 -0.71 0.06
C THR A 151 -15.48 -0.38 -1.10
N ASN A 152 -14.98 -1.43 -1.76
CA ASN A 152 -14.34 -1.31 -3.06
C ASN A 152 -15.39 -1.13 -4.19
N ARG A 153 -14.93 -0.94 -5.43
CA ARG A 153 -15.78 -0.80 -6.63
C ARG A 153 -16.68 -2.02 -6.95
N PHE A 154 -16.54 -3.11 -6.21
CA PHE A 154 -17.33 -4.35 -6.36
C PHE A 154 -18.33 -4.58 -5.21
N GLY A 155 -18.43 -3.64 -4.26
CA GLY A 155 -19.32 -3.73 -3.09
C GLY A 155 -18.72 -4.47 -1.88
N GLU A 156 -17.47 -4.92 -1.96
CA GLU A 156 -16.80 -5.65 -0.88
C GLU A 156 -16.20 -4.69 0.15
N ARG A 157 -16.42 -4.92 1.44
CA ARG A 157 -15.84 -4.10 2.51
C ARG A 157 -14.32 -4.29 2.62
N TYR A 158 -13.58 -3.19 2.74
CA TYR A 158 -12.16 -3.21 3.12
C TYR A 158 -12.01 -3.75 4.54
N ARG A 159 -10.99 -4.59 4.77
CA ARG A 159 -10.72 -5.28 6.04
C ARG A 159 -9.37 -4.93 6.64
N TYR A 160 -8.41 -4.69 5.77
CA TYR A 160 -7.01 -4.69 6.11
C TYR A 160 -6.30 -3.45 5.56
N VAL A 161 -5.21 -3.08 6.21
CA VAL A 161 -4.21 -2.16 5.66
C VAL A 161 -2.80 -2.70 5.86
N LEU A 162 -2.02 -2.70 4.79
CA LEU A 162 -0.59 -2.96 4.79
C LEU A 162 0.10 -1.60 4.69
N GLU A 163 0.78 -1.19 5.76
CA GLU A 163 1.63 0.00 5.76
C GLU A 163 3.03 -0.42 5.29
N LEU A 164 3.57 0.31 4.30
CA LEU A 164 4.84 0.00 3.64
C LEU A 164 5.95 0.96 4.12
N GLU A 165 7.22 0.55 4.01
CA GLU A 165 8.37 1.31 4.52
C GLU A 165 8.57 2.63 3.73
N ASN A 166 8.21 2.65 2.45
CA ASN A 166 8.16 3.85 1.62
C ASN A 166 7.03 4.85 2.03
N GLY A 167 6.22 4.51 3.03
CA GLY A 167 5.15 5.36 3.58
C GLY A 167 3.81 5.29 2.82
N SER A 168 3.69 4.45 1.79
CA SER A 168 2.39 4.16 1.16
C SER A 168 1.57 3.15 1.98
N ARG A 169 0.26 3.07 1.69
CA ARG A 169 -0.70 2.19 2.36
C ARG A 169 -1.61 1.48 1.36
N GLU A 170 -1.55 0.16 1.33
CA GLU A 170 -2.48 -0.66 0.54
C GLU A 170 -3.66 -1.06 1.42
N TYR A 171 -4.88 -0.76 0.97
CA TYR A 171 -6.14 -1.12 1.63
C TYR A 171 -6.84 -2.20 0.81
N PHE A 172 -7.25 -3.30 1.43
CA PHE A 172 -7.71 -4.48 0.70
C PHE A 172 -8.81 -5.29 1.41
N THR A 173 -9.53 -6.12 0.64
CA THR A 173 -10.67 -6.95 1.07
C THR A 173 -10.24 -8.41 1.33
N TYR A 174 -11.18 -9.28 1.70
CA TYR A 174 -10.91 -10.73 1.77
C TYR A 174 -10.58 -11.33 0.38
N THR A 175 -11.24 -10.85 -0.68
CA THR A 175 -11.02 -11.32 -2.07
C THR A 175 -9.61 -10.95 -2.54
N ASP A 176 -9.15 -9.74 -2.23
CA ASP A 176 -7.78 -9.31 -2.48
C ASP A 176 -6.76 -10.15 -1.69
N ALA A 177 -7.01 -10.38 -0.38
CA ALA A 177 -6.13 -11.18 0.49
C ALA A 177 -5.99 -12.64 0.01
N PHE A 178 -7.09 -13.24 -0.46
CA PHE A 178 -7.09 -14.55 -1.12
C PHE A 178 -6.26 -14.53 -2.42
N GLY A 179 -6.39 -13.48 -3.23
CA GLY A 179 -5.56 -13.27 -4.42
C GLY A 179 -4.07 -13.10 -4.11
N PHE A 180 -3.71 -12.50 -2.98
CA PHE A 180 -2.32 -12.37 -2.54
C PHE A 180 -1.70 -13.71 -2.13
N LEU A 181 -2.45 -14.61 -1.47
CA LEU A 181 -2.01 -15.98 -1.19
C LEU A 181 -1.80 -16.76 -2.50
N GLN A 182 -2.79 -16.76 -3.40
CA GLN A 182 -2.74 -17.49 -4.66
C GLN A 182 -1.60 -17.07 -5.60
N ARG A 183 -1.04 -15.87 -5.43
CA ARG A 183 0.04 -15.31 -6.25
C ARG A 183 1.36 -15.14 -5.50
N THR A 184 1.45 -15.64 -4.26
CA THR A 184 2.62 -15.50 -3.38
C THR A 184 3.10 -14.04 -3.25
N ALA A 185 2.15 -13.09 -3.22
CA ALA A 185 2.44 -11.65 -3.27
C ALA A 185 3.02 -11.07 -1.96
N LEU A 186 3.19 -11.91 -0.95
CA LEU A 186 3.75 -11.60 0.37
C LEU A 186 4.99 -12.49 0.57
N LEU A 187 6.16 -11.88 0.56
CA LEU A 187 7.45 -12.57 0.60
C LEU A 187 8.02 -12.50 2.01
N GLN A 188 8.43 -13.65 2.56
CA GLN A 188 9.04 -13.74 3.90
C GLN A 188 10.54 -13.41 3.89
N GLU A 189 11.18 -13.48 2.73
CA GLU A 189 12.59 -13.19 2.50
C GLU A 189 12.74 -12.25 1.29
N ASP A 190 13.81 -11.47 1.27
CA ASP A 190 14.09 -10.53 0.18
C ASP A 190 14.69 -11.30 -1.03
N PRO A 191 14.14 -11.19 -2.25
CA PRO A 191 14.57 -11.99 -3.39
C PRO A 191 15.96 -11.57 -3.91
N GLU A 192 16.88 -12.53 -4.00
CA GLU A 192 18.32 -12.33 -4.31
C GLU A 192 18.59 -11.42 -5.53
N ASN A 193 17.77 -11.52 -6.57
CA ASN A 193 17.97 -10.87 -7.86
C ASN A 193 17.04 -9.66 -8.11
N VAL A 194 16.25 -9.20 -7.12
CA VAL A 194 15.34 -8.05 -7.29
C VAL A 194 15.35 -7.13 -6.07
N SER A 195 15.68 -5.85 -6.28
CA SER A 195 15.77 -4.86 -5.21
C SER A 195 14.41 -4.57 -4.55
N VAL A 196 14.30 -4.81 -3.24
CA VAL A 196 13.14 -4.40 -2.44
C VAL A 196 13.16 -2.89 -2.22
N LEU A 197 12.15 -2.18 -2.72
CA LEU A 197 12.05 -0.72 -2.58
C LEU A 197 11.52 -0.35 -1.18
N ARG A 198 12.45 -0.04 -0.27
CA ARG A 198 12.17 0.30 1.14
C ARG A 198 11.98 1.80 1.41
N LYS A 199 12.43 2.68 0.52
CA LYS A 199 12.32 4.15 0.62
C LYS A 199 11.85 4.75 -0.72
N THR A 200 11.23 5.92 -0.69
CA THR A 200 10.90 6.68 -1.92
C THR A 200 12.10 7.45 -2.45
N PHE A 201 12.19 7.56 -3.77
CA PHE A 201 13.13 8.45 -4.45
C PHE A 201 12.59 9.88 -4.43
N LYS A 202 13.38 10.85 -3.98
CA LYS A 202 12.94 12.25 -3.84
C LYS A 202 13.50 13.08 -4.97
N VAL A 203 12.62 13.72 -5.74
CA VAL A 203 13.05 14.68 -6.76
C VAL A 203 13.71 15.87 -6.06
N ARG A 204 14.94 16.19 -6.45
CA ARG A 204 15.71 17.34 -5.95
C ARG A 204 15.59 18.54 -6.87
N GLU A 205 15.79 18.34 -8.16
CA GLU A 205 15.89 19.40 -9.17
C GLU A 205 15.46 18.89 -10.54
N LEU A 206 15.05 19.83 -11.39
CA LEU A 206 14.89 19.67 -12.83
C LEU A 206 16.03 20.39 -13.53
N LYS A 207 16.60 19.78 -14.56
CA LYS A 207 17.63 20.36 -15.41
C LYS A 207 17.25 20.27 -16.89
N LYS A 208 17.64 21.28 -17.65
CA LYS A 208 17.52 21.32 -19.11
C LYS A 208 18.77 20.68 -19.72
N ILE A 209 18.59 19.70 -20.60
CA ILE A 209 19.62 19.32 -21.55
C ILE A 209 19.37 20.12 -22.83
N PRO A 210 20.28 21.03 -23.22
CA PRO A 210 20.10 21.84 -24.42
C PRO A 210 20.10 20.98 -25.68
N LEU A 211 19.57 21.55 -26.77
CA LEU A 211 19.56 20.91 -28.09
C LEU A 211 20.99 20.56 -28.54
N GLN A 212 21.19 19.28 -28.85
CA GLN A 212 22.42 18.68 -29.36
C GLN A 212 22.12 17.93 -30.66
N LYS A 213 23.10 17.82 -31.56
CA LYS A 213 22.94 17.13 -32.84
C LYS A 213 23.43 15.69 -32.68
N GLU A 214 22.54 14.71 -32.84
CA GLU A 214 22.88 13.29 -32.58
C GLU A 214 23.17 12.49 -33.86
N ASP A 215 22.52 12.84 -34.98
CA ASP A 215 22.86 12.31 -36.31
C ASP A 215 23.10 13.46 -37.30
N GLU A 216 24.33 13.55 -37.79
CA GLU A 216 24.75 14.55 -38.77
C GLU A 216 24.14 14.38 -40.16
N LEU A 217 23.87 13.13 -40.56
CA LEU A 217 23.36 12.74 -41.88
C LEU A 217 21.84 12.83 -41.97
N ARG A 218 21.14 12.66 -40.85
CA ARG A 218 19.67 12.72 -40.77
C ARG A 218 19.13 14.05 -40.24
N GLY A 219 19.99 14.93 -39.72
CA GLY A 219 19.58 16.21 -39.15
C GLY A 219 18.76 16.08 -37.87
N ILE A 220 18.92 14.98 -37.14
CA ILE A 220 18.16 14.68 -35.93
C ILE A 220 18.81 15.42 -34.75
N TRP A 221 17.99 16.25 -34.09
CA TRP A 221 18.38 16.96 -32.88
C TRP A 221 17.77 16.31 -31.65
N ARG A 222 18.61 16.05 -30.64
CA ARG A 222 18.26 15.52 -29.33
C ARG A 222 18.33 16.64 -28.30
N PHE A 223 17.25 16.86 -27.56
CA PHE A 223 17.25 17.67 -26.34
C PHE A 223 16.68 16.84 -25.18
N GLY A 224 16.64 17.36 -23.96
CA GLY A 224 16.15 16.55 -22.85
C GLY A 224 15.81 17.28 -21.57
N ILE A 225 15.13 16.56 -20.69
CA ILE A 225 14.87 16.96 -19.31
C ILE A 225 15.58 15.95 -18.42
N GLU A 226 16.53 16.41 -17.62
CA GLU A 226 17.14 15.60 -16.56
C GLU A 226 16.35 15.82 -15.25
N VAL A 227 15.83 14.72 -14.70
CA VAL A 227 15.18 14.67 -13.38
C VAL A 227 16.18 14.07 -12.39
N VAL A 228 16.64 14.85 -11.42
CA VAL A 228 17.67 14.40 -10.45
C VAL A 228 17.02 14.00 -9.12
N PHE A 229 17.39 12.83 -8.62
CA PHE A 229 16.86 12.22 -7.39
C PHE A 229 17.87 12.31 -6.23
N ASP A 230 17.45 11.86 -5.03
CA ASP A 230 18.28 11.92 -3.83
C ASP A 230 19.20 10.74 -3.57
N GLY A 231 19.07 9.66 -4.33
CA GLY A 231 19.89 8.44 -4.29
C GLY A 231 19.73 7.60 -5.56
N PRO A 232 20.52 6.52 -5.71
CA PRO A 232 20.56 5.71 -6.94
C PRO A 232 19.24 4.98 -7.20
N LEU A 233 18.87 4.94 -8.49
CA LEU A 233 17.62 4.34 -8.96
C LEU A 233 17.83 2.84 -9.24
N LEU A 234 17.21 2.00 -8.41
CA LEU A 234 17.35 0.53 -8.49
C LEU A 234 16.34 -0.10 -9.47
N THR A 235 16.13 0.51 -10.63
CA THR A 235 15.07 0.13 -11.59
C THR A 235 15.53 0.30 -13.03
N SER A 236 15.10 -0.54 -13.98
CA SER A 236 15.36 -0.36 -15.42
C SER A 236 14.55 0.81 -16.03
N PRO A 237 14.92 1.33 -17.21
CA PRO A 237 14.19 2.41 -17.89
C PRO A 237 12.70 2.08 -18.14
N ASP A 238 12.37 0.81 -18.34
CA ASP A 238 10.99 0.34 -18.60
C ASP A 238 10.01 0.64 -17.46
N TRP A 239 10.50 0.96 -16.26
CA TRP A 239 9.68 1.36 -15.11
C TRP A 239 9.11 2.77 -15.21
N PHE A 240 9.55 3.57 -16.19
CA PHE A 240 9.16 4.94 -16.40
C PHE A 240 8.32 5.11 -17.68
N PRO A 241 7.07 4.60 -17.76
CA PRO A 241 6.27 4.75 -18.97
C PRO A 241 5.87 6.21 -19.19
N TYR A 242 5.65 6.55 -20.45
CA TYR A 242 5.05 7.81 -20.87
C TYR A 242 3.61 7.59 -21.36
N GLN A 243 2.77 8.62 -21.24
CA GLN A 243 1.44 8.69 -21.83
C GLN A 243 1.21 10.09 -22.40
N VAL A 244 0.49 10.18 -23.52
CA VAL A 244 -0.07 11.45 -24.02
C VAL A 244 -1.56 11.50 -23.66
N VAL A 245 -1.98 12.61 -23.06
CA VAL A 245 -3.35 12.84 -22.57
C VAL A 245 -3.95 14.08 -23.24
N GLU A 246 -5.15 13.93 -23.80
CA GLU A 246 -5.91 15.03 -24.41
C GLU A 246 -6.84 15.69 -23.38
N PHE A 247 -6.61 16.97 -23.09
CA PHE A 247 -7.48 17.81 -22.27
C PHE A 247 -8.31 18.74 -23.16
N LYS A 248 -9.63 18.51 -23.18
CA LYS A 248 -10.60 19.35 -23.92
C LYS A 248 -11.04 20.53 -23.05
N MET A 249 -10.22 21.58 -23.00
CA MET A 249 -10.59 22.82 -22.32
C MET A 249 -11.61 23.61 -23.13
N ARG A 250 -12.58 24.22 -22.46
CA ARG A 250 -13.51 25.17 -23.09
C ARG A 250 -12.85 26.54 -23.14
N ASP A 251 -12.66 27.06 -24.34
CA ASP A 251 -12.23 28.42 -24.60
C ASP A 251 -13.27 29.41 -24.00
N PRO A 252 -12.88 30.30 -23.06
CA PRO A 252 -13.82 31.19 -22.40
C PRO A 252 -14.30 32.34 -23.30
N GLU A 253 -13.55 32.71 -24.35
CA GLU A 253 -13.91 33.79 -25.27
C GLU A 253 -14.76 33.28 -26.43
N THR A 254 -14.36 32.16 -27.04
CA THR A 254 -15.08 31.60 -28.21
C THR A 254 -16.14 30.57 -27.84
N GLY A 255 -16.16 30.10 -26.59
CA GLY A 255 -17.10 29.10 -26.07
C GLY A 255 -16.90 27.68 -26.63
N ARG A 256 -15.98 27.49 -27.57
CA ARG A 256 -15.63 26.22 -28.24
C ARG A 256 -14.67 25.40 -27.39
N TYR A 257 -14.58 24.09 -27.63
CA TYR A 257 -13.55 23.26 -27.01
C TYR A 257 -12.27 23.29 -27.84
N LYS A 258 -11.13 23.57 -27.20
CA LYS A 258 -9.78 23.41 -27.76
C LYS A 258 -9.13 22.21 -27.06
N ALA A 259 -8.55 21.31 -27.83
CA ALA A 259 -7.72 20.24 -27.29
C ALA A 259 -6.33 20.80 -26.93
N GLN A 260 -5.86 20.46 -25.73
CA GLN A 260 -4.47 20.61 -25.32
C GLN A 260 -3.91 19.23 -25.02
N PHE A 261 -2.71 18.94 -25.49
CA PHE A 261 -2.08 17.63 -25.28
C PHE A 261 -0.97 17.77 -24.24
N PHE A 262 -0.98 16.86 -23.27
CA PHE A 262 0.05 16.78 -22.24
C PHE A 262 0.76 15.44 -22.34
N LEU A 263 2.08 15.48 -22.47
CA LEU A 263 2.91 14.35 -22.18
C LEU A 263 3.05 14.22 -20.65
N GLN A 264 2.91 12.99 -20.17
CA GLN A 264 3.08 12.63 -18.77
C GLN A 264 4.06 11.46 -18.69
N ILE A 265 5.13 11.61 -17.90
CA ILE A 265 6.10 10.53 -17.66
C ILE A 265 6.05 10.17 -16.19
N ILE A 266 5.82 8.88 -15.91
CA ILE A 266 5.44 8.38 -14.60
C ILE A 266 6.65 7.81 -13.87
N PHE A 267 6.95 8.39 -12.71
CA PHE A 267 7.99 7.95 -11.78
C PHE A 267 7.32 7.22 -10.60
N PRO A 268 7.30 5.87 -10.60
CA PRO A 268 6.83 5.11 -9.45
C PRO A 268 7.77 5.26 -8.24
N ASN A 269 7.26 4.94 -7.05
CA ASN A 269 8.00 4.98 -5.78
C ASN A 269 8.74 6.32 -5.54
N SER A 270 8.17 7.43 -6.01
CA SER A 270 8.81 8.74 -6.03
C SER A 270 7.99 9.79 -5.27
N GLU A 271 8.64 10.87 -4.83
CA GLU A 271 8.00 11.93 -4.03
C GLU A 271 8.60 13.33 -4.25
N LYS A 272 7.73 14.34 -4.33
CA LYS A 272 8.06 15.78 -4.41
C LYS A 272 7.97 16.39 -3.01
N ILE A 273 9.10 16.50 -2.29
CA ILE A 273 9.14 17.01 -0.89
C ILE A 273 9.32 18.53 -0.81
N ARG A 274 9.75 19.18 -1.91
CA ARG A 274 9.89 20.63 -2.03
C ARG A 274 9.27 21.10 -3.34
N GLU A 275 9.03 22.39 -3.46
CA GLU A 275 8.73 22.99 -4.74
C GLU A 275 9.96 22.90 -5.65
N VAL A 276 9.85 22.11 -6.71
CA VAL A 276 10.88 21.94 -7.73
C VAL A 276 10.51 22.88 -8.88
N SER A 277 11.37 23.86 -9.17
CA SER A 277 11.12 24.86 -10.20
C SER A 277 11.05 24.21 -11.59
N GLY A 278 9.88 24.30 -12.23
CA GLY A 278 9.67 23.91 -13.62
C GLY A 278 10.17 24.93 -14.63
N PHE A 279 9.96 24.65 -15.92
CA PHE A 279 10.32 25.54 -17.03
C PHE A 279 9.07 25.97 -17.82
N LYS A 280 8.91 27.29 -18.04
CA LYS A 280 7.79 27.81 -18.85
C LYS A 280 7.82 27.27 -20.28
N ASN A 281 9.00 27.17 -20.89
CA ASN A 281 9.24 26.57 -22.20
C ASN A 281 10.61 25.87 -22.24
N HIS A 282 10.76 24.82 -23.04
CA HIS A 282 12.02 24.17 -23.42
C HIS A 282 11.86 23.46 -24.77
N GLU A 283 12.42 24.05 -25.82
CA GLU A 283 12.03 23.74 -27.20
C GLU A 283 10.48 23.75 -27.30
N TYR A 284 9.89 22.82 -28.08
CA TYR A 284 8.43 22.68 -28.19
C TYR A 284 7.70 22.30 -26.89
N LEU A 285 8.40 21.91 -25.81
CA LEU A 285 7.78 21.59 -24.53
C LEU A 285 7.38 22.88 -23.79
N ARG A 286 6.10 23.05 -23.49
CA ARG A 286 5.57 24.19 -22.72
C ARG A 286 5.07 23.71 -21.36
N TYR A 287 5.15 24.55 -20.32
CA TYR A 287 4.74 24.19 -18.96
C TYR A 287 5.33 22.85 -18.49
N VAL A 288 6.66 22.76 -18.48
CA VAL A 288 7.40 21.60 -17.98
C VAL A 288 7.44 21.67 -16.47
N GLU A 289 6.80 20.73 -15.79
CA GLU A 289 6.67 20.72 -14.34
C GLU A 289 6.63 19.29 -13.77
N ILE A 290 7.01 19.15 -12.50
CA ILE A 290 6.91 17.89 -11.77
C ILE A 290 5.78 17.98 -10.76
N ASP A 291 4.81 17.09 -10.86
CA ASP A 291 3.62 17.01 -10.01
C ASP A 291 3.53 15.69 -9.25
N THR A 292 2.82 15.69 -8.14
CA THR A 292 2.42 14.46 -7.43
C THR A 292 1.14 13.92 -8.05
N ASP A 293 1.11 12.62 -8.36
CA ASP A 293 -0.13 11.96 -8.74
C ASP A 293 -1.13 12.00 -7.55
N VAL A 294 -2.36 12.44 -7.81
CA VAL A 294 -3.43 12.59 -6.81
C VAL A 294 -4.23 11.29 -6.63
N GLU A 295 -4.23 10.42 -7.64
CA GLU A 295 -4.90 9.12 -7.63
C GLU A 295 -3.97 8.02 -7.07
N HIS A 296 -2.68 8.08 -7.39
CA HIS A 296 -1.70 7.03 -7.07
C HIS A 296 -0.66 7.47 -6.02
N GLN A 297 -0.69 6.82 -4.86
CA GLN A 297 0.27 7.07 -3.77
C GLN A 297 1.73 6.88 -4.20
N LYS A 298 2.60 7.82 -3.80
CA LYS A 298 4.06 7.78 -4.04
C LYS A 298 4.42 7.58 -5.52
N ARG A 299 3.68 8.26 -6.39
CA ARG A 299 3.94 8.39 -7.83
C ARG A 299 4.10 9.87 -8.16
N VAL A 300 5.11 10.19 -8.96
CA VAL A 300 5.40 11.54 -9.44
C VAL A 300 5.26 11.54 -10.96
N ILE A 301 4.77 12.64 -11.53
CA ILE A 301 4.56 12.82 -12.96
C ILE A 301 5.39 14.02 -13.42
N LEU A 302 6.30 13.84 -14.37
CA LEU A 302 6.80 14.94 -15.19
C LEU A 302 5.72 15.24 -16.24
N ARG A 303 5.08 16.40 -16.13
CA ARG A 303 4.11 16.91 -17.09
C ARG A 303 4.77 17.93 -18.01
N ALA A 304 4.47 17.85 -19.30
CA ALA A 304 4.80 18.87 -20.28
C ALA A 304 3.65 19.01 -21.28
N MET A 305 3.20 20.23 -21.55
CA MET A 305 2.28 20.50 -22.66
C MET A 305 3.05 20.40 -23.99
N ILE A 306 2.47 19.70 -24.95
CA ILE A 306 3.06 19.37 -26.25
C ILE A 306 2.13 19.78 -27.40
N ASN A 307 2.70 20.02 -28.57
CA ASN A 307 1.99 19.84 -29.82
C ASN A 307 2.23 18.37 -30.27
N PRO A 308 1.20 17.52 -30.46
CA PRO A 308 1.42 16.15 -30.94
C PRO A 308 2.10 16.13 -32.31
N ASP A 309 1.84 17.12 -33.16
CA ASP A 309 2.43 17.25 -34.50
C ASP A 309 3.92 17.65 -34.48
N ALA A 310 4.55 17.78 -33.30
CA ALA A 310 5.97 18.10 -33.12
C ALA A 310 6.80 16.95 -32.52
N LEU A 311 6.18 15.78 -32.26
CA LEU A 311 6.85 14.58 -31.75
C LEU A 311 7.10 13.58 -32.89
N ASP A 312 8.17 13.81 -33.66
CA ASP A 312 8.62 12.90 -34.73
C ASP A 312 8.96 11.48 -34.22
N LEU A 313 9.32 11.36 -32.93
CA LEU A 313 9.67 10.12 -32.25
C LEU A 313 9.14 10.11 -30.79
N PRO A 314 8.86 8.93 -30.21
CA PRO A 314 8.51 8.81 -28.79
C PRO A 314 9.71 9.18 -27.89
N PRO A 315 9.47 9.67 -26.66
CA PRO A 315 10.53 10.03 -25.73
C PRO A 315 11.35 8.79 -25.32
N PHE A 316 12.67 8.90 -25.40
CA PHE A 316 13.60 7.84 -24.98
C PHE A 316 14.12 8.12 -23.57
N ILE A 317 14.03 7.14 -22.67
CA ILE A 317 14.34 7.32 -21.25
C ILE A 317 15.63 6.58 -20.91
N GLU A 318 16.55 7.32 -20.31
CA GLU A 318 17.91 6.91 -19.98
C GLU A 318 18.14 7.14 -18.48
N ILE A 319 18.77 6.19 -17.80
CA ILE A 319 19.10 6.28 -16.36
C ILE A 319 20.60 6.43 -16.24
N THR A 320 21.06 7.43 -15.48
CA THR A 320 22.48 7.67 -15.27
C THR A 320 22.96 7.16 -13.91
N ASP A 321 24.24 6.80 -13.83
CA ASP A 321 24.94 6.48 -12.58
C ASP A 321 24.98 7.66 -11.57
N ARG A 322 24.48 8.84 -11.96
CA ARG A 322 24.49 10.09 -11.18
C ARG A 322 23.15 10.38 -10.49
N ASN A 323 22.34 9.34 -10.26
CA ASN A 323 21.02 9.42 -9.63
C ASN A 323 20.02 10.28 -10.44
N SER A 324 20.11 10.29 -11.76
CA SER A 324 19.19 11.05 -12.62
C SER A 324 18.55 10.18 -13.70
N VAL A 325 17.29 10.51 -14.03
CA VAL A 325 16.63 10.03 -15.25
C VAL A 325 16.68 11.15 -16.26
N ILE A 326 17.28 10.87 -17.41
CA ILE A 326 17.23 11.73 -18.57
C ILE A 326 16.06 11.27 -19.45
N VAL A 327 15.11 12.17 -19.67
CA VAL A 327 14.12 12.02 -20.74
C VAL A 327 14.66 12.74 -21.97
N ASN A 328 14.97 11.97 -23.00
CA ASN A 328 15.44 12.45 -24.29
C ASN A 328 14.27 12.66 -25.26
N PHE A 329 14.31 13.77 -25.97
CA PHE A 329 13.31 14.22 -26.93
C PHE A 329 13.97 14.56 -28.26
N TYR A 330 13.25 14.30 -29.35
CA TYR A 330 13.70 14.60 -30.69
C TYR A 330 12.87 15.74 -31.28
N SER A 331 13.52 16.68 -31.96
CA SER A 331 12.84 17.83 -32.58
C SER A 331 13.39 18.18 -33.96
N THR A 332 12.55 18.90 -34.70
CA THR A 332 12.87 19.51 -36.00
C THR A 332 12.60 21.03 -36.04
N THR A 333 11.81 21.63 -35.13
CA THR A 333 11.65 23.10 -34.95
C THR A 333 11.10 23.51 -33.55
N ASP A 334 11.17 24.82 -33.21
CA ASP A 334 10.77 25.43 -31.90
C ASP A 334 9.84 26.67 -32.03
N GLN A 335 9.01 26.96 -30.99
CA GLN A 335 8.36 28.26 -30.70
C GLN A 335 7.55 28.28 -29.36
N SER A 336 7.52 29.41 -28.64
CA SER A 336 7.15 29.50 -27.19
C SER A 336 6.20 30.64 -26.74
N LEU A 337 5.84 30.70 -25.42
CA LEU A 337 5.06 31.74 -24.66
C LEU A 337 3.49 31.71 -24.80
N THR A 338 2.61 32.11 -23.84
CA THR A 338 2.70 32.76 -22.49
C THR A 338 1.55 32.32 -21.49
N GLN A 339 1.48 32.93 -20.28
CA GLN A 339 0.75 32.62 -18.98
C GLN A 339 -0.62 33.34 -18.74
N SER A 340 -1.41 33.26 -17.62
CA SER A 340 -1.73 32.35 -16.44
C SER A 340 -2.86 33.03 -15.58
N PRO A 341 -3.67 32.35 -14.70
CA PRO A 341 -3.67 32.60 -13.23
C PRO A 341 -4.25 31.44 -12.32
N ASP A 342 -4.93 31.75 -11.18
CA ASP A 342 -5.22 30.92 -9.98
C ASP A 342 -6.73 30.68 -9.60
N LEU A 343 -7.04 29.79 -8.62
CA LEU A 343 -7.61 30.13 -7.27
C LEU A 343 -8.16 28.95 -6.38
N LEU A 344 -7.59 28.81 -5.16
CA LEU A 344 -8.13 28.52 -3.79
C LEU A 344 -9.14 27.39 -3.37
N ALA A 345 -8.74 26.67 -2.29
CA ALA A 345 -9.50 26.17 -1.09
C ALA A 345 -10.45 24.93 -1.23
N SER A 346 -10.91 24.21 -0.17
CA SER A 346 -10.88 24.39 1.31
C SER A 346 -11.09 23.07 2.15
N HIS A 347 -10.85 23.10 3.48
CA HIS A 347 -11.42 22.31 4.62
C HIS A 347 -11.52 20.73 4.60
N SER A 348 -11.04 19.94 5.60
CA SER A 348 -11.47 19.67 7.02
C SER A 348 -12.55 18.56 7.18
N ALA A 349 -12.76 17.81 8.29
CA ALA A 349 -11.94 17.31 9.43
C ALA A 349 -12.75 16.30 10.32
N GLY A 350 -12.10 15.46 11.17
CA GLY A 350 -12.74 14.74 12.32
C GLY A 350 -12.59 13.20 12.43
N GLU A 351 -12.56 12.65 13.66
CA GLU A 351 -12.52 11.20 14.02
C GLU A 351 -13.55 10.84 15.14
N LEU A 352 -13.77 9.54 15.42
CA LEU A 352 -14.78 8.99 16.36
C LEU A 352 -14.16 8.13 17.51
N PRO A 353 -14.91 7.82 18.60
CA PRO A 353 -14.35 7.35 19.88
C PRO A 353 -14.26 5.81 20.08
N ARG A 354 -14.05 5.37 21.35
CA ARG A 354 -13.40 4.12 21.78
C ARG A 354 -14.34 2.92 22.10
N SER A 355 -13.70 1.75 22.23
CA SER A 355 -14.24 0.41 22.58
C SER A 355 -14.28 0.10 24.09
N VAL A 356 -15.04 -0.94 24.48
CA VAL A 356 -15.10 -1.58 25.82
C VAL A 356 -15.05 -3.11 25.66
N PHE A 357 -14.42 -3.82 26.60
CA PHE A 357 -14.49 -5.28 26.77
C PHE A 357 -14.26 -5.70 28.24
N THR A 358 -14.79 -6.86 28.62
CA THR A 358 -14.51 -7.61 29.87
C THR A 358 -14.40 -9.10 29.53
N PRO A 359 -13.50 -9.88 30.17
CA PRO A 359 -13.25 -11.28 29.83
C PRO A 359 -14.06 -12.27 30.69
N ASP A 360 -14.08 -13.55 30.29
CA ASP A 360 -13.79 -14.65 31.23
C ASP A 360 -13.46 -15.99 30.52
N GLN A 361 -12.52 -16.75 31.14
CA GLN A 361 -12.19 -18.17 30.99
C GLN A 361 -11.39 -18.75 29.78
N VAL A 362 -10.48 -19.67 30.16
CA VAL A 362 -9.61 -20.61 29.40
C VAL A 362 -8.38 -20.00 28.70
N GLU A 363 -7.22 -20.15 29.38
CA GLU A 363 -5.89 -19.78 28.85
C GLU A 363 -5.55 -20.58 27.58
N THR A 364 -5.71 -19.92 26.42
CA THR A 364 -5.24 -20.42 25.12
C THR A 364 -3.78 -20.03 24.86
N GLU A 365 -3.12 -20.63 23.86
CA GLU A 365 -1.76 -20.22 23.41
C GLU A 365 -1.69 -18.75 22.95
N PHE A 366 -2.82 -18.13 22.66
CA PHE A 366 -2.92 -16.68 22.47
C PHE A 366 -2.76 -15.93 23.80
N GLU A 367 -3.48 -16.37 24.83
CA GLU A 367 -3.53 -15.69 26.12
C GLU A 367 -2.22 -15.81 26.88
N THR A 368 -1.53 -16.94 26.83
CA THR A 368 -0.21 -17.09 27.46
C THR A 368 0.79 -16.07 26.93
N HIS A 369 0.99 -16.00 25.60
CA HIS A 369 1.90 -15.03 24.97
C HIS A 369 1.41 -13.57 25.08
N TYR A 370 0.10 -13.32 25.06
CA TYR A 370 -0.44 -11.97 25.22
C TYR A 370 -0.30 -11.46 26.65
N LEU A 371 -0.54 -12.31 27.67
CA LEU A 371 -0.36 -11.97 29.07
C LEU A 371 1.13 -11.83 29.43
N GLU A 372 1.99 -12.71 28.90
CA GLU A 372 3.45 -12.58 28.95
C GLU A 372 3.89 -11.20 28.45
N ALA A 373 3.46 -10.81 27.24
CA ALA A 373 3.80 -9.52 26.66
C ALA A 373 3.26 -8.34 27.49
N VAL A 374 2.02 -8.41 27.99
CA VAL A 374 1.44 -7.38 28.86
C VAL A 374 2.21 -7.28 30.19
N GLY A 375 2.69 -8.40 30.73
CA GLY A 375 3.59 -8.45 31.89
C GLY A 375 4.92 -7.75 31.61
N MET A 376 5.58 -8.09 30.49
CA MET A 376 6.82 -7.42 30.05
C MET A 376 6.61 -5.91 29.86
N ILE A 377 5.48 -5.48 29.29
CA ILE A 377 5.15 -4.05 29.10
C ILE A 377 5.02 -3.32 30.45
N ARG A 378 4.41 -3.94 31.46
CA ARG A 378 4.28 -3.37 32.82
C ARG A 378 5.65 -3.29 33.50
N ALA A 379 6.41 -4.38 33.52
CA ALA A 379 7.77 -4.40 34.08
C ALA A 379 8.67 -3.34 33.42
N ALA A 380 8.63 -3.20 32.09
CA ALA A 380 9.33 -2.16 31.36
C ALA A 380 8.85 -0.74 31.68
N GLN A 381 7.59 -0.54 32.09
CA GLN A 381 7.11 0.77 32.53
C GLN A 381 7.73 1.20 33.87
N GLU A 382 7.98 0.24 34.76
CA GLU A 382 8.56 0.40 36.11
C GLU A 382 10.10 0.47 36.10
N GLN A 383 10.76 -0.06 35.06
CA GLN A 383 12.22 0.00 34.91
C GLN A 383 12.76 1.44 34.78
N LEU A 384 13.72 1.76 35.65
CA LEU A 384 14.46 3.03 35.65
C LEU A 384 15.56 3.09 34.57
N ASN A 385 16.24 1.98 34.29
CA ASN A 385 17.25 1.91 33.25
C ASN A 385 16.59 1.93 31.86
N THR A 386 16.87 2.98 31.09
CA THR A 386 16.23 3.20 29.77
C THR A 386 16.68 2.20 28.71
N HIS A 387 17.90 1.64 28.82
CA HIS A 387 18.40 0.62 27.89
C HIS A 387 17.68 -0.72 28.10
N LEU A 388 17.68 -1.25 29.33
CA LEU A 388 16.95 -2.49 29.68
C LEU A 388 15.46 -2.39 29.36
N ARG A 389 14.88 -1.19 29.50
CA ARG A 389 13.49 -0.89 29.15
C ARG A 389 13.22 -1.01 27.65
N ILE A 390 14.15 -0.57 26.80
CA ILE A 390 14.06 -0.75 25.34
C ILE A 390 14.16 -2.23 24.97
N GLU A 391 15.08 -2.99 25.58
CA GLU A 391 15.19 -4.44 25.37
C GLU A 391 13.95 -5.20 25.82
N THR A 392 13.38 -4.85 26.97
CA THR A 392 12.15 -5.46 27.48
C THR A 392 10.96 -5.15 26.56
N TYR A 393 10.91 -3.96 25.94
CA TYR A 393 9.90 -3.68 24.90
C TYR A 393 10.14 -4.44 23.59
N PHE A 394 11.38 -4.77 23.20
CA PHE A 394 11.62 -5.65 22.05
C PHE A 394 11.08 -7.07 22.30
N LYS A 395 11.37 -7.66 23.47
CA LYS A 395 10.83 -8.97 23.87
C LYS A 395 9.29 -8.95 23.91
N ALA A 396 8.69 -7.87 24.41
CA ALA A 396 7.24 -7.68 24.36
C ALA A 396 6.67 -7.57 22.93
N LEU A 397 7.39 -6.96 21.98
CA LEU A 397 6.98 -6.92 20.56
C LEU A 397 7.03 -8.31 19.91
N GLU A 398 8.01 -9.14 20.27
CA GLU A 398 8.14 -10.52 19.81
C GLU A 398 7.01 -11.40 20.38
N ALA A 399 6.75 -11.33 21.70
CA ALA A 399 5.63 -12.03 22.33
C ALA A 399 4.26 -11.59 21.76
N LEU A 400 4.06 -10.30 21.47
CA LEU A 400 2.86 -9.82 20.77
C LEU A 400 2.77 -10.32 19.31
N LYS A 401 3.90 -10.57 18.64
CA LYS A 401 3.89 -11.22 17.33
C LYS A 401 3.49 -12.69 17.46
N GLN A 402 4.04 -13.43 18.43
CA GLN A 402 3.67 -14.84 18.63
C GLN A 402 2.20 -14.99 19.02
N ALA A 403 1.67 -14.16 19.92
CA ALA A 403 0.24 -14.10 20.19
C ALA A 403 -0.59 -13.87 18.91
N ALA A 404 -0.18 -12.93 18.05
CA ALA A 404 -0.86 -12.70 16.77
C ALA A 404 -0.74 -13.84 15.74
N LEU A 405 0.13 -14.85 15.97
CA LEU A 405 0.32 -16.04 15.14
C LEU A 405 -0.37 -17.30 15.71
N SER A 406 -0.50 -17.40 17.04
CA SER A 406 -1.23 -18.47 17.75
C SER A 406 -2.73 -18.19 17.90
N ALA A 407 -3.16 -16.93 17.78
CA ALA A 407 -4.57 -16.53 17.82
C ALA A 407 -5.46 -17.27 16.80
N GLU A 408 -6.64 -17.66 17.26
CA GLU A 408 -7.64 -18.36 16.44
C GLU A 408 -8.60 -17.39 15.73
N PHE A 409 -8.86 -16.21 16.31
CA PHE A 409 -9.93 -15.30 15.86
C PHE A 409 -9.42 -13.88 15.55
N ASP A 410 -10.04 -13.22 14.57
CA ASP A 410 -9.73 -11.83 14.14
C ASP A 410 -9.62 -10.83 15.29
N ILE A 411 -10.40 -11.03 16.36
CA ILE A 411 -10.47 -10.11 17.51
C ILE A 411 -9.24 -10.21 18.42
N GLN A 412 -8.73 -11.43 18.65
CA GLN A 412 -7.48 -11.70 19.38
C GLN A 412 -6.30 -11.07 18.63
N ILE A 413 -6.28 -11.25 17.30
CA ILE A 413 -5.28 -10.67 16.40
C ILE A 413 -5.37 -9.14 16.41
N ALA A 414 -6.56 -8.56 16.25
CA ALA A 414 -6.76 -7.12 16.31
C ALA A 414 -6.35 -6.51 17.67
N GLN A 415 -6.46 -7.27 18.77
CA GLN A 415 -6.01 -6.88 20.11
C GLN A 415 -4.48 -6.89 20.23
N ALA A 416 -3.80 -7.99 19.84
CA ALA A 416 -2.34 -8.07 19.87
C ALA A 416 -1.67 -7.03 18.95
N LEU A 417 -2.15 -6.89 17.71
CA LEU A 417 -1.64 -5.90 16.77
C LEU A 417 -1.80 -4.46 17.27
N LYS A 418 -2.90 -4.17 18.00
CA LYS A 418 -3.17 -2.85 18.60
C LYS A 418 -2.19 -2.50 19.71
N GLN A 419 -1.84 -3.44 20.60
CA GLN A 419 -0.80 -3.21 21.61
C GLN A 419 0.58 -3.03 20.97
N ARG A 420 0.91 -3.88 19.97
CA ARG A 420 2.16 -3.79 19.21
C ARG A 420 2.31 -2.42 18.57
N ASP A 421 1.26 -1.93 17.92
CA ASP A 421 1.24 -0.62 17.28
C ASP A 421 1.37 0.57 18.25
N ILE A 422 0.94 0.42 19.51
CA ILE A 422 1.16 1.41 20.57
C ILE A 422 2.64 1.46 20.96
N LEU A 423 3.29 0.31 21.16
CA LEU A 423 4.74 0.23 21.45
C LEU A 423 5.59 0.78 20.30
N LEU A 424 5.34 0.33 19.06
CA LEU A 424 6.06 0.81 17.87
C LEU A 424 5.97 2.33 17.69
N ARG A 425 4.86 2.96 18.13
CA ARG A 425 4.70 4.42 18.10
C ARG A 425 5.47 5.16 19.19
N THR A 426 5.73 4.55 20.34
CA THR A 426 6.43 5.21 21.47
C THR A 426 7.94 4.99 21.44
N MET A 427 8.41 3.80 21.05
CA MET A 427 9.83 3.41 21.08
C MET A 427 10.79 4.38 20.36
N PRO A 428 10.48 4.99 19.18
CA PRO A 428 11.40 5.91 18.53
C PRO A 428 11.79 7.12 19.39
N LYS A 429 10.89 7.65 20.24
CA LYS A 429 11.23 8.74 21.18
C LYS A 429 12.13 8.26 22.31
N LEU A 430 11.91 7.04 22.79
CA LEU A 430 12.67 6.44 23.87
C LEU A 430 14.10 6.11 23.43
N ILE A 431 14.24 5.52 22.24
CA ILE A 431 15.53 5.17 21.63
C ILE A 431 16.36 6.43 21.35
N ILE A 432 15.79 7.46 20.72
CA ILE A 432 16.49 8.74 20.49
C ILE A 432 17.04 9.29 21.81
N ARG A 433 16.22 9.32 22.87
CA ARG A 433 16.65 9.80 24.20
C ARG A 433 17.74 8.92 24.81
N ASN A 434 17.62 7.59 24.71
CA ASN A 434 18.60 6.64 25.25
C ASN A 434 19.97 6.86 24.61
N VAL A 435 20.02 6.85 23.27
CA VAL A 435 21.24 7.05 22.49
C VAL A 435 21.86 8.41 22.77
N GLN A 436 21.06 9.48 22.85
CA GLN A 436 21.54 10.82 23.22
C GLN A 436 22.16 10.85 24.63
N MET A 437 21.52 10.23 25.63
CA MET A 437 22.08 10.17 26.98
C MET A 437 23.36 9.34 27.05
N THR A 438 23.47 8.24 26.30
CA THR A 438 24.69 7.42 26.27
C THR A 438 25.85 8.15 25.58
N ILE A 439 25.61 8.83 24.44
CA ILE A 439 26.64 9.63 23.77
C ILE A 439 27.10 10.79 24.67
N LEU A 440 26.17 11.46 25.37
CA LEU A 440 26.51 12.51 26.33
C LEU A 440 27.32 11.99 27.52
N ALA A 441 27.06 10.78 28.02
CA ALA A 441 27.86 10.15 29.06
C ALA A 441 29.28 9.84 28.55
N MET A 442 29.41 9.19 27.38
CA MET A 442 30.70 8.91 26.74
C MET A 442 31.54 10.18 26.53
N GLN A 443 30.90 11.31 26.18
CA GLN A 443 31.57 12.61 26.03
C GLN A 443 32.00 13.25 27.35
N LEU A 444 31.39 12.87 28.49
CA LEU A 444 31.75 13.36 29.83
C LEU A 444 32.83 12.51 30.50
N ASP A 445 32.95 11.23 30.14
CA ASP A 445 33.95 10.31 30.68
C ASP A 445 35.35 10.47 30.05
N GLY A 446 35.49 11.21 28.94
CA GLY A 446 36.76 11.74 28.41
C GLY A 446 37.09 11.34 26.96
N GLU A 447 37.86 12.18 26.26
CA GLU A 447 38.10 12.05 24.80
C GLU A 447 38.85 10.77 24.37
N ASP A 448 39.60 10.13 25.27
CA ASP A 448 40.30 8.86 24.99
C ASP A 448 39.42 7.60 25.19
N ALA A 449 38.21 7.74 25.74
CA ALA A 449 37.28 6.64 25.96
C ALA A 449 36.62 6.19 24.64
N LYS A 450 37.33 5.36 23.87
CA LYS A 450 36.75 4.70 22.69
C LYS A 450 35.44 4.00 23.07
N PRO A 451 34.32 4.28 22.39
CA PRO A 451 33.04 3.68 22.73
C PRO A 451 33.12 2.16 22.55
N ASP A 452 32.56 1.42 23.49
CA ASP A 452 32.48 -0.04 23.41
C ASP A 452 31.84 -0.47 22.08
N PRO A 453 32.51 -1.29 21.25
CA PRO A 453 31.96 -1.71 19.96
C PRO A 453 30.66 -2.52 20.11
N GLU A 454 30.47 -3.29 21.19
CA GLU A 454 29.23 -4.06 21.40
C GLU A 454 28.07 -3.10 21.69
N MET A 455 28.22 -2.20 22.66
CA MET A 455 27.24 -1.14 22.93
C MET A 455 26.97 -0.27 21.71
N THR A 456 27.98 0.06 20.91
CA THR A 456 27.83 0.84 19.67
C THR A 456 26.96 0.09 18.65
N GLU A 457 27.19 -1.21 18.45
CA GLU A 457 26.38 -2.03 17.56
C GLU A 457 24.93 -2.16 18.06
N ILE A 458 24.71 -2.30 19.37
CA ILE A 458 23.38 -2.32 19.98
C ILE A 458 22.65 -0.99 19.76
N LEU A 459 23.30 0.15 20.00
CA LEU A 459 22.70 1.47 19.77
C LEU A 459 22.38 1.71 18.28
N LEU A 460 23.22 1.24 17.36
CA LEU A 460 22.94 1.28 15.92
C LEU A 460 21.75 0.39 15.55
N LYS A 461 21.65 -0.84 16.08
CA LYS A 461 20.47 -1.72 15.90
C LYS A 461 19.19 -1.06 16.42
N GLN A 462 19.24 -0.42 17.59
CA GLN A 462 18.13 0.36 18.15
C GLN A 462 17.72 1.52 17.22
N LEU A 463 18.68 2.31 16.71
CA LEU A 463 18.42 3.41 15.78
C LEU A 463 17.81 2.94 14.45
N ILE A 464 18.28 1.83 13.88
CA ILE A 464 17.73 1.24 12.65
C ILE A 464 16.26 0.83 12.84
N HIS A 465 15.92 0.26 14.00
CA HIS A 465 14.51 -0.01 14.33
C HIS A 465 13.71 1.28 14.51
N ALA A 466 14.26 2.27 15.24
CA ALA A 466 13.60 3.56 15.45
C ALA A 466 13.31 4.30 14.13
N GLU A 467 14.21 4.19 13.13
CA GLU A 467 14.05 4.81 11.81
C GLU A 467 12.78 4.29 11.10
N ARG A 468 12.59 2.96 11.10
CA ARG A 468 11.41 2.31 10.49
C ARG A 468 10.09 2.71 11.15
N TYR A 469 10.10 3.07 12.43
CA TYR A 469 8.88 3.42 13.16
C TYR A 469 8.72 4.91 13.50
N ALA A 470 9.67 5.75 13.09
CA ALA A 470 9.55 7.21 13.19
C ALA A 470 8.26 7.76 12.56
N THR A 471 7.68 8.76 13.21
CA THR A 471 6.38 9.37 12.86
C THR A 471 6.46 10.85 12.52
N THR A 472 7.59 11.52 12.77
CA THR A 472 7.84 12.90 12.37
C THR A 472 9.19 13.04 11.64
N GLN A 473 9.31 14.06 10.80
CA GLN A 473 10.56 14.39 10.11
C GLN A 473 11.69 14.75 11.10
N ASP A 474 11.36 15.42 12.21
CA ASP A 474 12.28 15.71 13.32
C ASP A 474 12.89 14.42 13.92
N GLN A 475 12.08 13.38 14.12
CA GLN A 475 12.59 12.08 14.59
C GLN A 475 13.54 11.46 13.56
N GLN A 476 13.19 11.49 12.27
CA GLN A 476 14.03 10.95 11.20
C GLN A 476 15.38 11.69 11.11
N GLN A 477 15.37 13.02 11.16
CA GLN A 477 16.58 13.84 11.13
C GLN A 477 17.48 13.57 12.35
N LYS A 478 16.91 13.46 13.56
CA LYS A 478 17.65 13.09 14.77
C LYS A 478 18.23 11.68 14.69
N ILE A 479 17.48 10.70 14.19
CA ILE A 479 17.97 9.32 14.03
C ILE A 479 19.14 9.26 13.05
N VAL A 480 19.05 9.92 11.89
CA VAL A 480 20.15 9.99 10.92
C VAL A 480 21.38 10.68 11.52
N SER A 481 21.19 11.78 12.26
CA SER A 481 22.29 12.47 12.96
C SER A 481 22.98 11.58 14.00
N LEU A 482 22.23 10.80 14.78
CA LEU A 482 22.79 9.87 15.77
C LEU A 482 23.47 8.66 15.10
N GLN A 483 22.92 8.16 13.98
CA GLN A 483 23.57 7.12 13.16
C GLN A 483 24.92 7.60 12.59
N SER A 484 25.09 8.91 12.31
CA SER A 484 26.35 9.51 11.85
C SER A 484 27.30 9.97 12.97
N ILE A 485 26.94 9.76 14.24
CA ILE A 485 27.83 9.97 15.40
C ILE A 485 28.37 8.63 15.93
N LEU A 486 27.63 7.54 15.70
CA LEU A 486 28.01 6.16 16.06
C LEU A 486 28.70 5.39 14.91
N ARG A 487 29.17 6.08 13.86
CA ARG A 487 29.83 5.53 12.67
C ARG A 487 31.02 6.39 12.27
#